data_AF-A0ABD2XUR0-F1
#
_entry.id   AF-A0ABD2XUR0-F1
#
_cell.length_a   1.000
_cell.length_b   1.000
_cell.length_c   1.000
_cell.angle_alpha   90.00
_cell.angle_beta   90.00
_cell.angle_gamma   90.00
#
_symmetry.space_group_name_H-M   'P 1'
#
loop_
_entity.id
_entity.type
_entity.pdbx_description
1 polymer ?
#
loop_
_entity_poly.entity_id
_entity_poly.type
_entity_poly.pdbx_seq_one_letter_code
_entity_poly.pdbx_strand_id
1 'polypeptide(L)'
;MDTTCWILVGALGALVLLYALFEVHYFLRMLITVFLARFCRKRVHILDETSVYGLCTTTDIDWLLNHMNNARYLRELDFARADFYERTNLYREICAQGTGVVQGAATIRYRRFLRPFTIYRIASRITYWDEKSIFMEHRFITLSDNFVRAIATCRQRVLDCSAEAVMGALIDRGVKHNGSANNNLEAGHTQIPHVRPEVPLDVARWIESNEISSANLRAASRSAAAAANHIPPPPPPPPSAHSISTRC
;
A
#
# COMPACT_ATOMS: atom_id res chain seq x y z
N MET A 1 -26.19 -40.14 19.74
CA MET A 1 -25.65 -39.05 18.92
C MET A 1 -24.75 -39.68 17.89
N ASP A 2 -25.14 -39.61 16.62
CA ASP A 2 -24.49 -40.35 15.54
C ASP A 2 -23.11 -39.78 15.22
N THR A 3 -22.19 -40.61 14.72
CA THR A 3 -20.83 -40.20 14.29
C THR A 3 -20.86 -38.99 13.35
N THR A 4 -21.88 -38.90 12.50
CA THR A 4 -22.13 -37.75 11.62
C THR A 4 -22.30 -36.44 12.41
N CYS A 5 -23.01 -36.44 13.53
CA CYS A 5 -23.18 -35.24 14.37
C CYS A 5 -21.84 -34.77 14.92
N TRP A 6 -20.97 -35.69 15.37
CA TRP A 6 -19.64 -35.32 15.87
C TRP A 6 -18.73 -34.77 14.77
N ILE A 7 -18.80 -35.32 13.55
CA ILE A 7 -18.08 -34.79 12.39
C ILE A 7 -18.55 -33.37 12.07
N LEU A 8 -19.86 -33.12 12.04
CA LEU A 8 -20.42 -31.79 11.76
C LEU A 8 -20.05 -30.77 12.83
N VAL A 9 -20.10 -31.15 14.12
CA VAL A 9 -19.67 -30.29 15.23
C VAL A 9 -18.19 -29.97 15.13
N GLY A 10 -17.35 -30.97 14.83
CA GLY A 10 -15.91 -30.77 14.63
C GLY A 10 -15.61 -29.84 13.45
N ALA A 11 -16.30 -30.02 12.32
CA ALA A 11 -16.15 -29.16 11.14
C ALA A 11 -16.59 -27.72 11.41
N LEU A 12 -17.73 -27.52 12.09
CA LEU A 12 -18.20 -26.20 12.49
C LEU A 12 -17.22 -25.54 13.48
N GLY A 13 -16.73 -26.29 14.47
CA GLY A 13 -15.74 -25.81 15.44
C GLY A 13 -14.45 -25.36 14.75
N ALA A 14 -13.95 -26.15 13.79
CA ALA A 14 -12.77 -25.79 13.00
C ALA A 14 -13.01 -24.54 12.15
N LEU A 15 -14.19 -24.40 11.54
CA LEU A 15 -14.56 -23.21 10.77
C LEU A 15 -14.58 -21.96 11.66
N VAL A 16 -15.23 -22.03 12.82
CA VAL A 16 -15.26 -20.92 13.78
C VAL A 16 -13.86 -20.57 14.26
N LEU A 17 -13.03 -21.56 14.56
CA LEU A 17 -11.63 -21.34 14.96
C LEU A 17 -10.83 -20.66 13.84
N LEU A 18 -11.01 -21.07 12.59
CA LEU A 18 -10.38 -20.44 11.43
C LEU A 18 -10.79 -18.97 11.32
N TYR A 19 -12.09 -18.66 11.46
CA TYR A 19 -12.60 -17.29 11.45
C TYR A 19 -12.15 -16.44 12.64
N ALA A 20 -11.92 -17.07 13.80
CA ALA A 20 -11.42 -16.38 14.98
C ALA A 20 -9.91 -16.07 14.91
N LEU A 21 -9.14 -16.92 14.23
CA LEU A 21 -7.68 -16.81 14.15
C LEU A 21 -7.18 -16.13 12.87
N PHE A 22 -7.94 -16.18 11.78
CA PHE A 22 -7.54 -15.69 10.47
C PHE A 22 -8.58 -14.75 9.87
N GLU A 23 -8.09 -13.74 9.14
CA GLU A 23 -8.92 -12.89 8.28
C GLU A 23 -9.29 -13.63 6.98
N VAL A 24 -10.12 -14.67 7.11
CA VAL A 24 -10.49 -15.60 6.01
C VAL A 24 -10.99 -14.84 4.78
N HIS A 25 -11.84 -13.83 4.98
CA HIS A 25 -12.37 -13.00 3.90
C HIS A 25 -11.29 -12.27 3.11
N TYR A 26 -10.27 -11.74 3.79
CA TYR A 26 -9.16 -11.04 3.15
C TYR A 26 -8.36 -12.00 2.26
N PHE A 27 -7.94 -13.14 2.80
CA PHE A 27 -7.13 -14.10 2.05
C PHE A 27 -7.89 -14.72 0.88
N LEU A 28 -9.17 -15.10 1.09
CA LEU A 28 -10.00 -15.61 0.02
C LEU A 28 -10.18 -14.59 -1.10
N ARG A 29 -10.49 -13.34 -0.76
CA ARG A 29 -10.64 -12.27 -1.75
C ARG A 29 -9.34 -11.96 -2.48
N MET A 30 -8.19 -12.03 -1.79
CA MET A 30 -6.87 -11.86 -2.41
C MET A 30 -6.61 -12.96 -3.44
N LEU A 31 -6.84 -14.22 -3.07
CA LEU A 31 -6.70 -15.36 -3.97
C LEU A 31 -7.60 -15.23 -5.20
N ILE A 32 -8.87 -14.87 -5.00
CA ILE A 32 -9.82 -14.64 -6.10
C ILE A 32 -9.35 -13.48 -6.98
N THR A 33 -8.90 -12.37 -6.39
CA THR A 33 -8.44 -11.19 -7.14
C THR A 33 -7.27 -11.54 -8.05
N VAL A 34 -6.25 -12.23 -7.51
CA VAL A 34 -5.07 -12.66 -8.29
C VAL A 34 -5.45 -13.70 -9.35
N PHE A 35 -6.30 -14.66 -9.00
CA PHE A 35 -6.79 -15.68 -9.94
C PHE A 35 -7.53 -15.03 -11.12
N LEU A 36 -8.49 -14.14 -10.85
CA LEU A 36 -9.23 -13.43 -11.89
C LEU A 36 -8.31 -12.54 -12.72
N ALA A 37 -7.38 -11.82 -12.09
CA ALA A 37 -6.41 -10.97 -12.77
C ALA A 37 -5.52 -11.77 -13.75
N ARG A 38 -5.11 -12.98 -13.35
CA ARG A 38 -4.23 -13.85 -14.12
C ARG A 38 -4.93 -14.58 -15.27
N PHE A 39 -6.13 -15.10 -15.02
CA PHE A 39 -6.80 -16.02 -15.94
C PHE A 39 -8.03 -15.45 -16.63
N CYS A 40 -8.69 -14.45 -16.05
CA CYS A 40 -9.97 -13.93 -16.54
C CYS A 40 -9.88 -12.48 -17.06
N ARG A 41 -8.82 -11.74 -16.72
CA ARG A 41 -8.63 -10.35 -17.12
C ARG A 41 -7.49 -10.22 -18.13
N LYS A 42 -7.62 -9.26 -19.05
CA LYS A 42 -6.57 -8.94 -20.01
C LYS A 42 -5.40 -8.25 -19.29
N ARG A 43 -4.18 -8.58 -19.72
CA ARG A 43 -2.98 -7.80 -19.40
C ARG A 43 -3.13 -6.38 -19.97
N VAL A 44 -2.50 -5.42 -19.31
CA VAL A 44 -2.53 -4.00 -19.67
C VAL A 44 -1.12 -3.42 -19.66
N HIS A 45 -0.95 -2.28 -20.31
CA HIS A 45 0.31 -1.57 -20.27
C HIS A 45 0.59 -1.04 -18.85
N ILE A 46 1.87 -0.91 -18.49
CA ILE A 46 2.28 -0.47 -17.14
C ILE A 46 1.82 0.96 -16.81
N LEU A 47 1.57 1.78 -17.82
CA LEU A 47 1.07 3.16 -17.68
C LEU A 47 -0.46 3.28 -17.77
N ASP A 48 -1.16 2.18 -18.06
CA ASP A 48 -2.63 2.19 -18.14
C ASP A 48 -3.27 2.22 -16.75
N GLU A 49 -4.48 2.78 -16.67
CA GLU A 49 -5.31 2.68 -15.48
C GLU A 49 -5.99 1.31 -15.40
N THR A 50 -5.91 0.64 -14.24
CA THR A 50 -6.73 -0.54 -13.94
C THR A 50 -7.90 -0.19 -13.02
N SER A 51 -8.89 -1.08 -12.95
CA SER A 51 -10.03 -0.92 -12.06
C SER A 51 -10.42 -2.26 -11.44
N VAL A 52 -10.52 -2.28 -10.11
CA VAL A 52 -11.09 -3.39 -9.33
C VAL A 52 -12.42 -2.94 -8.74
N TYR A 53 -13.42 -3.82 -8.77
CA TYR A 53 -14.75 -3.53 -8.25
C TYR A 53 -14.92 -4.10 -6.84
N GLY A 54 -15.68 -3.41 -6.01
CA GLY A 54 -15.97 -3.80 -4.64
C GLY A 54 -17.40 -3.42 -4.25
N LEU A 55 -17.91 -4.14 -3.25
CA LEU A 55 -19.17 -3.83 -2.56
C LEU A 55 -18.81 -3.48 -1.12
N CYS A 56 -19.32 -2.37 -0.59
CA CYS A 56 -19.18 -2.07 0.83
C CYS A 56 -20.08 -3.02 1.62
N THR A 57 -19.49 -4.07 2.18
CA THR A 57 -20.22 -5.12 2.92
C THR A 57 -20.32 -4.80 4.40
N THR A 58 -21.06 -5.61 5.15
CA THR A 58 -21.20 -5.50 6.60
C THR A 58 -19.89 -5.71 7.36
N THR A 59 -18.87 -6.33 6.76
CA THR A 59 -17.53 -6.45 7.38
C THR A 59 -16.66 -5.21 7.17
N ASP A 60 -17.12 -4.28 6.32
CA ASP A 60 -16.37 -3.08 5.94
C ASP A 60 -16.82 -1.83 6.70
N ILE A 61 -17.97 -1.89 7.37
CA ILE A 61 -18.58 -0.75 8.06
C ILE A 61 -17.98 -0.56 9.45
N ASP A 62 -18.04 0.69 9.93
CA ASP A 62 -17.63 1.05 11.28
C ASP A 62 -18.70 0.71 12.34
N TRP A 63 -18.36 0.91 13.62
CA TRP A 63 -19.27 0.63 14.74
C TRP A 63 -20.60 1.38 14.66
N LEU A 64 -20.60 2.57 14.05
CA LEU A 64 -21.80 3.36 13.85
C LEU A 64 -22.68 2.85 12.70
N LEU A 65 -22.25 1.79 11.99
CA LEU A 65 -22.96 1.09 10.91
C LEU A 65 -23.37 2.00 9.74
N ASN A 66 -22.80 3.20 9.65
CA ASN A 66 -23.25 4.24 8.73
C ASN A 66 -22.36 4.37 7.49
N HIS A 67 -21.10 3.95 7.61
CA HIS A 67 -20.15 4.08 6.53
C HIS A 67 -19.02 3.07 6.60
N MET A 68 -18.35 2.91 5.45
CA MET A 68 -17.12 2.15 5.36
C MET A 68 -16.06 2.74 6.30
N ASN A 69 -15.48 1.89 7.14
CA ASN A 69 -14.40 2.24 8.05
C ASN A 69 -13.19 2.76 7.26
N ASN A 70 -12.58 3.85 7.72
CA ASN A 70 -11.41 4.47 7.10
C ASN A 70 -10.26 3.47 6.85
N ALA A 71 -9.99 2.57 7.80
CA ALA A 71 -8.93 1.56 7.65
C ALA A 71 -9.24 0.56 6.51
N ARG A 72 -10.52 0.32 6.21
CA ARG A 72 -10.92 -0.57 5.11
C ARG A 72 -10.54 0.02 3.76
N TYR A 73 -10.49 1.34 3.58
CA TYR A 73 -10.05 1.92 2.31
C TYR A 73 -8.61 1.53 1.98
N LEU A 74 -7.68 1.66 2.93
CA LEU A 74 -6.29 1.29 2.69
C LEU A 74 -6.11 -0.21 2.46
N ARG A 75 -6.88 -1.05 3.18
CA ARG A 75 -6.91 -2.50 2.95
C ARG A 75 -7.42 -2.87 1.56
N GLU A 76 -8.45 -2.18 1.07
CA GLU A 76 -8.98 -2.40 -0.27
C GLU A 76 -7.96 -2.10 -1.38
N LEU A 77 -6.97 -1.25 -1.11
CA LEU A 77 -5.88 -0.99 -2.06
C LEU A 77 -4.94 -2.18 -2.24
N ASP A 78 -4.91 -3.15 -1.31
CA ASP A 78 -4.12 -4.37 -1.48
C ASP A 78 -4.64 -5.19 -2.66
N PHE A 79 -5.97 -5.32 -2.79
CA PHE A 79 -6.59 -5.99 -3.94
C PHE A 79 -6.37 -5.21 -5.23
N ALA A 80 -6.49 -3.88 -5.18
CA ALA A 80 -6.26 -3.03 -6.34
C ALA A 80 -4.82 -3.13 -6.86
N ARG A 81 -3.84 -3.15 -5.95
CA ARG A 81 -2.42 -3.37 -6.29
C ARG A 81 -2.15 -4.78 -6.79
N ALA A 82 -2.74 -5.81 -6.18
CA ALA A 82 -2.57 -7.18 -6.64
C ALA A 82 -3.07 -7.38 -8.08
N ASP A 83 -4.26 -6.83 -8.42
CA ASP A 83 -4.78 -6.82 -9.80
C ASP A 83 -3.84 -6.06 -10.74
N PHE A 84 -3.41 -4.85 -10.35
CA PHE A 84 -2.50 -4.03 -11.15
C PHE A 84 -1.17 -4.75 -11.41
N TYR A 85 -0.55 -5.31 -10.37
CA TYR A 85 0.74 -6.00 -10.44
C TYR A 85 0.69 -7.23 -11.33
N GLU A 86 -0.37 -8.03 -11.20
CA GLU A 86 -0.55 -9.24 -12.00
C GLU A 86 -0.78 -8.89 -13.48
N ARG A 87 -1.64 -7.90 -13.77
CA ARG A 87 -2.01 -7.54 -15.15
C ARG A 87 -0.94 -6.76 -15.91
N THR A 88 -0.03 -6.09 -15.20
CA THR A 88 1.12 -5.36 -15.79
C THR A 88 2.41 -6.17 -15.75
N ASN A 89 2.44 -7.31 -15.05
CA ASN A 89 3.65 -8.05 -14.67
C ASN A 89 4.64 -7.27 -13.79
N LEU A 90 4.21 -6.17 -13.16
CA LEU A 90 5.09 -5.33 -12.36
C LEU A 90 5.79 -6.11 -11.23
N TYR A 91 5.03 -6.88 -10.44
CA TYR A 91 5.62 -7.63 -9.33
C TYR A 91 6.62 -8.70 -9.79
N ARG A 92 6.30 -9.38 -10.89
CA ARG A 92 7.21 -10.37 -11.49
C ARG A 92 8.51 -9.73 -11.94
N GLU A 93 8.45 -8.52 -12.50
CA GLU A 93 9.64 -7.79 -12.90
C GLU A 93 10.48 -7.32 -11.73
N ILE A 94 9.83 -6.80 -10.69
CA ILE A 94 10.51 -6.40 -9.45
C ILE A 94 11.25 -7.60 -8.85
N CYS A 95 10.62 -8.77 -8.79
CA CYS A 95 11.27 -9.99 -8.28
C CYS A 95 12.31 -10.60 -9.23
N ALA A 96 12.30 -10.25 -10.51
CA ALA A 96 13.34 -10.68 -11.45
C ALA A 96 14.62 -9.85 -11.32
N GLN A 97 14.49 -8.58 -10.92
CA GLN A 97 15.61 -7.65 -10.76
C GLN A 97 16.04 -7.46 -9.30
N GLY A 98 15.17 -7.74 -8.33
CA GLY A 98 15.39 -7.55 -6.90
C GLY A 98 14.57 -8.53 -6.05
N THR A 99 14.31 -8.20 -4.78
CA THR A 99 13.71 -9.14 -3.82
C THR A 99 12.23 -8.92 -3.57
N GLY A 100 11.68 -7.75 -3.89
CA GLY A 100 10.27 -7.46 -3.72
C GLY A 100 9.95 -5.97 -3.62
N VAL A 101 8.72 -5.69 -3.19
CA VAL A 101 8.19 -4.33 -3.04
C VAL A 101 7.43 -4.20 -1.74
N VAL A 102 7.63 -3.08 -1.05
CA VAL A 102 6.96 -2.77 0.22
C VAL A 102 6.27 -1.41 0.16
N GLN A 103 5.20 -1.25 0.95
CA GLN A 103 4.51 0.02 1.09
C GLN A 103 5.36 0.96 1.97
N GLY A 104 6.01 1.96 1.35
CA GLY A 104 6.90 2.88 2.05
C GLY A 104 6.18 4.06 2.70
N ALA A 105 5.15 4.59 2.04
CA ALA A 105 4.30 5.66 2.58
C ALA A 105 2.94 5.64 1.89
N ALA A 106 1.89 6.07 2.58
CA ALA A 106 0.57 6.27 1.97
C ALA A 106 -0.10 7.48 2.61
N THR A 107 -0.79 8.27 1.81
CA THR A 107 -1.75 9.27 2.27
C THR A 107 -3.09 9.02 1.60
N ILE A 108 -4.18 9.26 2.32
CA ILE A 108 -5.53 9.12 1.80
C ILE A 108 -6.36 10.32 2.22
N ARG A 109 -7.11 10.85 1.25
CA ARG A 109 -8.03 11.96 1.46
C ARG A 109 -9.45 11.49 1.16
N TYR A 110 -10.29 11.58 2.19
CA TYR A 110 -11.71 11.25 2.11
C TYR A 110 -12.49 12.49 1.70
N ARG A 111 -13.25 12.39 0.60
CA ARG A 111 -14.12 13.44 0.09
C ARG A 111 -15.55 13.24 0.54
N ARG A 112 -16.07 12.02 0.40
CA ARG A 112 -17.40 11.59 0.87
C ARG A 112 -17.33 10.13 1.25
N PHE A 113 -18.07 9.75 2.29
CA PHE A 113 -18.11 8.38 2.75
C PHE A 113 -18.84 7.44 1.77
N LEU A 114 -18.45 6.17 1.78
CA LEU A 114 -19.19 5.07 1.16
C LEU A 114 -20.22 4.53 2.15
N ARG A 115 -21.48 4.44 1.72
CA ARG A 115 -22.56 3.84 2.51
C ARG A 115 -22.51 2.32 2.43
N PRO A 116 -23.07 1.60 3.42
CA PRO A 116 -23.28 0.16 3.33
C PRO A 116 -23.97 -0.21 2.01
N PHE A 117 -23.59 -1.35 1.44
CA PHE A 117 -24.11 -1.92 0.19
C PHE A 117 -23.89 -1.05 -1.05
N THR A 118 -23.01 -0.06 -0.99
CA THR A 118 -22.62 0.74 -2.16
C THR A 118 -21.59 -0.01 -3.00
N ILE A 119 -21.85 -0.13 -4.30
CA ILE A 119 -20.87 -0.64 -5.27
C ILE A 119 -19.93 0.49 -5.69
N TYR A 120 -18.63 0.22 -5.63
CA TYR A 120 -17.59 1.14 -6.05
C TYR A 120 -16.55 0.43 -6.91
N ARG A 121 -15.74 1.22 -7.62
CA ARG A 121 -14.51 0.76 -8.27
C ARG A 121 -13.32 1.53 -7.73
N ILE A 122 -12.17 0.88 -7.69
CA ILE A 122 -10.88 1.47 -7.34
C ILE A 122 -10.08 1.60 -8.63
N ALA A 123 -10.01 2.81 -9.16
CA ALA A 123 -9.18 3.15 -10.31
C ALA A 123 -7.73 3.34 -9.86
N SER A 124 -6.79 2.59 -10.43
CA SER A 124 -5.38 2.57 -10.00
C SER A 124 -4.45 2.84 -11.18
N ARG A 125 -3.49 3.74 -11.00
CA ARG A 125 -2.49 4.09 -12.02
C ARG A 125 -1.16 4.48 -11.37
N ILE A 126 -0.07 4.31 -12.11
CA ILE A 126 1.23 4.89 -11.73
C ILE A 126 1.22 6.38 -12.10
N THR A 127 1.63 7.23 -11.18
CA THR A 127 1.72 8.69 -11.40
C THR A 127 3.14 9.17 -11.64
N TYR A 128 4.11 8.52 -11.00
CA TYR A 128 5.52 8.89 -11.02
C TYR A 128 6.37 7.71 -10.55
N TRP A 129 7.67 7.73 -10.82
CA TRP A 129 8.64 6.83 -10.19
C TRP A 129 9.98 7.55 -10.05
N ASP A 130 10.70 7.25 -8.97
CA ASP A 130 12.08 7.67 -8.77
C ASP A 130 13.02 6.46 -8.93
N GLU A 131 14.30 6.60 -8.58
CA GLU A 131 15.29 5.52 -8.67
C GLU A 131 14.93 4.29 -7.83
N LYS A 132 14.12 4.47 -6.77
CA LYS A 132 13.95 3.54 -5.65
C LYS A 132 12.49 3.21 -5.34
N SER A 133 11.56 3.92 -5.94
CA SER A 133 10.15 3.89 -5.58
C SER A 133 9.25 4.14 -6.79
N ILE A 134 8.13 3.44 -6.82
CA ILE A 134 7.02 3.70 -7.74
C ILE A 134 5.94 4.44 -6.94
N PHE A 135 5.27 5.40 -7.56
CA PHE A 135 4.20 6.18 -6.96
C PHE A 135 2.89 5.85 -7.66
N MET A 136 1.89 5.45 -6.89
CA MET A 136 0.58 5.07 -7.40
C MET A 136 -0.51 5.96 -6.82
N GLU A 137 -1.49 6.28 -7.66
CA GLU A 137 -2.74 6.91 -7.26
C GLU A 137 -3.86 5.87 -7.33
N HIS A 138 -4.71 5.87 -6.31
CA HIS A 138 -5.90 5.04 -6.23
C HIS A 138 -7.14 5.89 -5.95
N ARG A 139 -8.16 5.80 -6.78
CA ARG A 139 -9.42 6.56 -6.66
C ARG A 139 -10.59 5.63 -6.41
N PHE A 140 -11.27 5.81 -5.28
CA PHE A 140 -12.53 5.15 -4.97
C PHE A 140 -13.67 5.90 -5.64
N ILE A 141 -14.36 5.25 -6.58
CA ILE A 141 -15.38 5.88 -7.42
C ILE A 141 -16.68 5.10 -7.28
N THR A 142 -17.76 5.77 -6.90
CA THR A 142 -19.10 5.15 -6.84
C THR A 142 -19.71 5.02 -8.22
N LEU A 143 -20.33 3.88 -8.52
CA LEU A 143 -20.90 3.65 -9.86
C LEU A 143 -22.20 4.42 -10.11
N SER A 144 -22.94 4.76 -9.06
CA SER A 144 -24.23 5.44 -9.18
C SER A 144 -24.13 6.90 -9.63
N ASP A 145 -23.07 7.60 -9.25
CA ASP A 145 -22.86 9.02 -9.56
C ASP A 145 -21.45 9.35 -10.10
N ASN A 146 -20.63 8.32 -10.34
CA ASN A 146 -19.24 8.43 -10.81
C ASN A 146 -18.36 9.36 -9.95
N PHE A 147 -18.73 9.60 -8.68
CA PHE A 147 -18.04 10.53 -7.81
C PHE A 147 -16.83 9.86 -7.14
N VAL A 148 -15.68 10.55 -7.14
CA VAL A 148 -14.49 10.12 -6.38
C VAL A 148 -14.71 10.35 -4.88
N ARG A 149 -14.98 9.27 -4.14
CA ARG A 149 -15.22 9.24 -2.69
C ARG A 149 -13.97 9.42 -1.87
N ALA A 150 -12.88 8.79 -2.29
CA ALA A 150 -11.57 8.90 -1.66
C ALA A 150 -10.47 8.80 -2.72
N ILE A 151 -9.34 9.44 -2.45
CA ILE A 151 -8.13 9.35 -3.26
C ILE A 151 -6.95 9.03 -2.35
N ALA A 152 -6.15 8.03 -2.72
CA ALA A 152 -4.95 7.65 -2.01
C ALA A 152 -3.73 7.77 -2.92
N THR A 153 -2.66 8.35 -2.38
CA THR A 153 -1.34 8.38 -3.01
C THR A 153 -0.42 7.48 -2.20
N CYS A 154 0.22 6.55 -2.89
CA CYS A 154 1.01 5.49 -2.28
C CYS A 154 2.43 5.49 -2.88
N ARG A 155 3.43 5.27 -2.03
CA ARG A 155 4.85 5.07 -2.41
C ARG A 155 5.21 3.60 -2.20
N GLN A 156 5.48 2.91 -3.29
CA GLN A 156 5.93 1.53 -3.33
C GLN A 156 7.46 1.50 -3.43
N ARG A 157 8.14 1.08 -2.37
CA ARG A 157 9.60 0.99 -2.32
C ARG A 157 10.02 -0.36 -2.88
N VAL A 158 10.81 -0.36 -3.96
CA VAL A 158 11.41 -1.58 -4.48
C VAL A 158 12.66 -1.94 -3.66
N LEU A 159 12.87 -3.24 -3.44
CA LEU A 159 13.96 -3.77 -2.64
C LEU A 159 15.04 -4.38 -3.55
N ASP A 160 16.29 -4.03 -3.26
CA ASP A 160 17.49 -4.54 -3.94
C ASP A 160 17.52 -4.37 -5.47
N CYS A 161 16.78 -3.39 -5.99
CA CYS A 161 16.77 -3.04 -7.42
C CYS A 161 16.43 -1.56 -7.63
N SER A 162 16.52 -1.12 -8.89
CA SER A 162 16.13 0.24 -9.33
C SER A 162 14.70 0.22 -9.87
N ALA A 163 13.85 1.11 -9.35
CA ALA A 163 12.50 1.29 -9.89
C ALA A 163 12.52 1.86 -11.31
N GLU A 164 13.51 2.70 -11.63
CA GLU A 164 13.72 3.23 -12.98
C GLU A 164 13.98 2.09 -13.98
N ALA A 165 14.88 1.17 -13.64
CA ALA A 165 15.21 0.03 -14.49
C ALA A 165 14.02 -0.93 -14.68
N VAL A 166 13.27 -1.20 -13.61
CA VAL A 166 12.03 -2.02 -13.67
C VAL A 166 11.00 -1.37 -14.61
N MET A 167 10.75 -0.07 -14.45
CA MET A 167 9.77 0.65 -15.25
C MET A 167 10.19 0.71 -16.73
N GLY A 168 11.45 1.01 -17.01
CA GLY A 168 11.99 0.99 -18.37
C GLY A 168 11.79 -0.38 -19.05
N ALA A 169 12.13 -1.46 -18.37
CA ALA A 169 11.98 -2.82 -18.90
C ALA A 169 10.52 -3.21 -19.21
N LEU A 170 9.55 -2.69 -18.44
CA LEU A 170 8.11 -2.92 -18.65
C LEU A 170 7.54 -2.06 -19.78
N ILE A 171 7.95 -0.79 -19.86
CA ILE A 171 7.58 0.12 -20.95
C ILE A 171 8.08 -0.44 -22.30
N ASP A 172 9.35 -0.84 -22.37
CA ASP A 172 9.95 -1.40 -23.59
C ASP A 172 9.24 -2.67 -24.07
N ARG A 173 8.80 -3.52 -23.13
CA ARG A 173 8.00 -4.72 -23.44
C ARG A 173 6.61 -4.38 -23.95
N GLY A 174 5.98 -3.37 -23.37
CA GLY A 174 4.69 -2.85 -23.80
C GLY A 174 4.71 -2.36 -25.25
N VAL A 175 5.74 -1.59 -25.61
CA VAL A 175 5.95 -1.08 -26.98
C VAL A 175 6.13 -2.23 -27.97
N LYS A 176 6.96 -3.24 -27.65
CA LYS A 176 7.19 -4.40 -28.53
C LYS A 176 5.93 -5.21 -28.78
N HIS A 177 5.08 -5.36 -27.76
CA HIS A 177 3.81 -6.09 -27.91
C HIS A 177 2.80 -5.34 -28.78
N ASN A 178 2.74 -4.01 -28.68
CA ASN A 178 1.87 -3.18 -29.52
C ASN A 178 2.40 -3.05 -30.96
N GLY A 179 3.72 -2.93 -31.15
CA GLY A 179 4.35 -2.86 -32.47
C GLY A 179 4.24 -4.16 -33.28
N SER A 180 4.25 -5.32 -32.62
CA SER A 180 4.03 -6.61 -33.29
C SER A 180 2.56 -6.88 -33.62
N ALA A 181 1.62 -6.31 -32.85
CA ALA A 181 0.18 -6.42 -33.11
C ALA A 181 -0.33 -5.46 -34.21
N ASN A 182 0.38 -4.36 -34.47
CA ASN A 182 -0.03 -3.29 -35.39
C ASN A 182 0.57 -3.40 -36.82
N ASN A 183 1.02 -4.59 -37.24
CA ASN A 183 1.43 -4.81 -38.65
C ASN A 183 0.27 -4.85 -39.65
N ASN A 184 -0.97 -4.55 -39.23
CA ASN A 184 -2.11 -4.34 -40.11
C ASN A 184 -2.88 -3.07 -39.70
N LEU A 185 -2.87 -2.09 -40.62
CA LEU A 185 -3.58 -0.81 -40.67
C LEU A 185 -2.99 0.41 -39.92
N GLU A 186 -2.56 1.33 -40.78
CA GLU A 186 -2.51 2.80 -40.72
C GLU A 186 -1.86 3.51 -39.53
N ALA A 187 -0.78 4.20 -39.91
CA ALA A 187 0.00 5.12 -39.11
C ALA A 187 -0.84 6.29 -38.59
N GLY A 188 -1.06 6.27 -37.28
CA GLY A 188 -1.45 7.44 -36.52
C GLY A 188 -1.41 7.08 -35.05
N HIS A 189 -0.74 7.91 -34.25
CA HIS A 189 -0.79 8.06 -32.79
C HIS A 189 0.57 7.89 -32.08
N THR A 190 1.16 9.07 -31.87
CA THR A 190 1.88 9.55 -30.67
C THR A 190 2.80 8.54 -30.00
N GLN A 191 4.09 8.65 -30.33
CA GLN A 191 5.18 8.09 -29.53
C GLN A 191 5.04 8.61 -28.09
N ILE A 192 4.61 7.75 -27.16
CA ILE A 192 4.69 8.05 -25.72
C ILE A 192 6.18 8.05 -25.40
N PRO A 193 6.77 9.18 -24.96
CA PRO A 193 8.20 9.22 -24.69
C PRO A 193 8.56 8.17 -23.63
N HIS A 194 9.68 7.47 -23.83
CA HIS A 194 10.35 6.57 -22.87
C HIS A 194 10.84 7.28 -21.59
N VAL A 195 10.20 8.39 -21.22
CA VAL A 195 10.69 9.35 -20.25
C VAL A 195 9.81 9.27 -19.03
N ARG A 196 10.45 9.09 -17.87
CA ARG A 196 9.87 9.26 -16.55
C ARG A 196 8.91 10.47 -16.56
N PRO A 197 7.64 10.31 -16.16
CA PRO A 197 6.69 11.40 -16.07
C PRO A 197 7.23 12.53 -15.21
N GLU A 198 6.91 13.77 -15.57
CA GLU A 198 7.15 14.89 -14.68
C GLU A 198 6.38 14.68 -13.36
N VAL A 199 7.06 14.89 -12.24
CA VAL A 199 6.45 14.67 -10.92
C VAL A 199 5.30 15.67 -10.73
N PRO A 200 4.06 15.21 -10.48
CA PRO A 200 2.97 16.12 -10.17
C PRO A 200 3.28 16.96 -8.93
N LEU A 201 2.90 18.25 -8.94
CA LEU A 201 3.26 19.18 -7.87
C LEU A 201 2.80 18.71 -6.47
N ASP A 202 1.60 18.15 -6.38
CA ASP A 202 1.05 17.60 -5.13
C ASP A 202 1.86 16.39 -4.65
N VAL A 203 2.28 15.50 -5.56
CA VAL A 203 3.17 14.37 -5.26
C VAL A 203 4.55 14.87 -4.82
N ALA A 204 5.11 15.90 -5.47
CA ALA A 204 6.40 16.47 -5.09
C ALA A 204 6.37 17.05 -3.67
N ARG A 205 5.32 17.81 -3.32
CA ARG A 205 5.13 18.34 -1.96
C ARG A 205 4.90 17.24 -0.93
N TRP A 206 4.20 16.19 -1.31
CA TRP A 206 4.02 15.03 -0.44
C TRP A 206 5.33 14.28 -0.19
N ILE A 207 6.17 14.10 -1.22
CA ILE A 207 7.52 13.53 -1.08
C ILE A 207 8.37 14.39 -0.14
N GLU A 208 8.41 15.70 -0.37
CA GLU A 208 9.13 16.67 0.47
C GLU A 208 8.70 16.54 1.95
N SER A 209 7.39 16.51 2.21
CA SER A 209 6.85 16.31 3.56
C SER A 209 7.30 15.00 4.21
N ASN A 210 7.34 13.90 3.45
CA ASN A 210 7.79 12.60 3.97
C ASN A 210 9.29 12.57 4.28
N GLU A 211 10.12 13.25 3.47
CA GLU A 211 11.57 13.34 3.71
C GLU A 211 11.87 14.23 4.93
N ILE A 212 11.17 15.35 5.10
CA ILE A 212 11.27 16.20 6.31
C ILE A 212 10.88 15.39 7.55
N SER A 213 9.74 14.68 7.50
CA SER A 213 9.29 13.81 8.60
C SER A 213 10.35 12.75 8.95
N SER A 214 10.92 12.10 7.93
CA SER A 214 11.97 11.10 8.11
C SER A 214 13.25 11.69 8.73
N ALA A 215 13.65 12.89 8.33
CA ALA A 215 14.81 13.58 8.89
C ALA A 215 14.61 13.91 10.38
N ASN A 216 13.41 14.38 10.75
CA ASN A 216 13.05 14.68 12.13
C ASN A 216 13.07 13.42 13.01
N LEU A 217 12.52 12.30 12.51
CA LEU A 217 12.55 11.02 13.22
C LEU A 217 13.98 10.52 13.46
N ARG A 218 14.85 10.59 12.43
CA ARG A 218 16.27 10.20 12.58
C ARG A 218 17.01 11.08 13.59
N ALA A 219 16.73 12.39 13.59
CA ALA A 219 17.32 13.32 14.56
C ALA A 219 16.88 12.96 16.00
N ALA A 220 15.58 12.75 16.22
CA ALA A 220 15.04 12.36 17.51
C ALA A 220 15.63 11.03 18.02
N SER A 221 15.77 10.02 17.15
CA SER A 221 16.39 8.74 17.52
C SER A 221 17.85 8.89 17.95
N ARG A 222 18.63 9.73 17.26
CA ARG A 222 20.04 10.00 17.65
C ARG A 222 20.13 10.70 19.01
N SER A 223 19.26 11.68 19.27
CA SER A 223 19.21 12.36 20.56
C SER A 223 18.82 11.41 21.70
N ALA A 224 17.84 10.54 21.49
CA ALA A 224 17.44 9.54 22.47
C ALA A 224 18.58 8.54 22.78
N ALA A 225 19.30 8.07 21.76
CA ALA A 225 20.45 7.19 21.94
C ALA A 225 21.60 7.86 22.71
N ALA A 226 21.86 9.14 22.46
CA ALA A 226 22.87 9.90 23.20
C ALA A 226 22.49 10.07 24.68
N ALA A 227 21.22 10.35 24.98
CA ALA A 227 20.73 10.46 26.36
C ALA A 227 20.82 9.14 27.13
N ALA A 228 20.51 8.01 26.49
CA ALA A 228 20.60 6.68 27.10
C ALA A 228 22.05 6.26 27.45
N ASN A 229 23.04 6.77 26.71
CA ASN A 229 24.46 6.46 26.93
C ASN A 229 25.14 7.40 27.94
N HIS A 230 24.44 8.42 28.46
CA HIS A 230 25.01 9.30 29.47
C HIS A 230 24.94 8.64 30.86
N ILE A 231 26.08 8.17 31.36
CA ILE A 231 26.22 7.74 32.76
C ILE A 231 26.14 8.99 33.64
N PRO A 232 25.23 9.08 34.63
CA PRO A 232 25.18 10.21 35.54
C PRO A 232 26.46 10.26 36.40
N PRO A 233 26.93 11.46 36.78
CA PRO A 233 28.10 11.58 37.65
C PRO A 233 27.84 10.85 38.98
N PRO A 234 28.88 10.25 39.60
CA PRO A 234 28.72 9.61 40.90
C PRO A 234 28.22 10.64 41.92
N PRO A 235 27.41 10.22 42.91
CA PRO A 235 26.90 11.13 43.93
C PRO A 235 28.07 11.79 44.68
N PRO A 236 27.91 13.05 45.12
CA PRO A 236 28.94 13.73 45.88
C PRO A 236 29.27 12.95 47.17
N PRO A 237 30.54 12.96 47.61
CA PRO A 237 30.92 12.30 48.85
C PRO A 237 30.14 12.90 50.03
N PRO A 238 29.76 12.07 51.04
CA PRO A 238 29.05 12.57 52.20
C PRO A 238 29.86 13.66 52.91
N PRO A 239 29.19 14.70 53.46
CA PRO A 239 29.88 15.80 54.14
C PRO A 239 30.71 15.26 55.31
N SER A 240 31.97 15.68 55.40
CA SER A 240 32.83 15.35 56.53
C SER A 240 32.26 15.97 57.80
N ALA A 241 32.07 15.14 58.83
CA ALA A 241 31.58 15.57 60.13
C ALA A 241 32.64 16.45 60.84
N HIS A 242 32.64 17.75 60.56
CA HIS A 242 33.44 18.71 61.31
C HIS A 242 32.67 19.23 62.52
N SER A 243 33.08 18.71 63.67
CA SER A 243 33.07 19.27 65.03
C SER A 243 32.12 20.45 65.31
N ILE A 244 31.10 20.15 66.12
CA ILE A 244 30.36 21.12 66.92
C ILE A 244 31.36 21.88 67.81
N SER A 245 31.56 23.17 67.56
CA SER A 245 32.22 24.08 68.50
C SER A 245 31.14 24.74 69.36
N THR A 246 31.02 24.25 70.58
CA THR A 246 30.26 24.87 71.67
C THR A 246 30.89 26.21 72.04
N ARG A 247 30.11 27.29 72.02
CA ARG A 247 30.42 28.53 72.76
C ARG A 247 29.24 28.87 73.67
N CYS A 248 29.43 28.65 74.95
CA CYS A 248 29.00 29.51 76.05
C CYS A 248 30.26 29.87 76.83
#